data_AF-A0AAN7DX86-F1
#
_entry.id   AF-A0AAN7DX86-F1
#
_cell.length_a   1.000
_cell.length_b   1.000
_cell.length_c   1.000
_cell.angle_alpha   90.00
_cell.angle_beta   90.00
_cell.angle_gamma   90.00
#
_symmetry.space_group_name_H-M   'P 1'
#
loop_
_entity.id
_entity.type
_entity.pdbx_description
1 polymer ?
#
loop_
_entity_poly.entity_id
_entity_poly.type
_entity_poly.pdbx_seq_one_letter_code
_entity_poly.pdbx_strand_id
1 'polypeptide(L)'
;MIPFNNIFLLPREGIDRTVFTEWMQTNSINEEAQSLTYAEFPTKFVWSKQQKQWRPRKSGKTSGERYYLRMLLNIVRGPQTFEQIRTIDNVMHPAFKSACYALGLLDGDKEWNDAIKEAEQWATAAQLRQLFVTLLLFCEVSNPVQLWTNNWQALSDDILH
;
A
#
# COMPACT_ATOMS: atom_id res chain seq x y z
N MET A 1 58.60 3.34 -0.40
CA MET A 1 57.20 3.07 -0.78
C MET A 1 56.38 3.23 0.50
N ILE A 2 55.65 4.34 0.65
CA ILE A 2 55.00 4.72 1.92
C ILE A 2 53.66 3.98 2.05
N PRO A 3 53.32 3.42 3.23
CA PRO A 3 52.04 2.75 3.45
C PRO A 3 50.91 3.78 3.60
N PHE A 4 49.79 3.54 2.91
CA PHE A 4 48.58 4.35 3.02
C PHE A 4 47.81 3.99 4.29
N ASN A 5 48.06 4.75 5.36
CA ASN A 5 47.08 4.97 6.43
C ASN A 5 46.43 6.35 6.22
N ASN A 6 45.13 6.45 6.54
CA ASN A 6 44.30 7.67 6.70
C ASN A 6 43.29 8.03 5.59
N ILE A 7 42.11 7.42 5.63
CA ILE A 7 40.86 8.21 5.59
C ILE A 7 40.19 8.07 6.96
N PHE A 8 40.19 9.18 7.68
CA PHE A 8 39.79 9.33 9.07
C PHE A 8 38.29 9.08 9.29
N LEU A 9 37.92 7.99 9.97
CA LEU A 9 36.82 8.02 10.92
C LEU A 9 37.44 8.30 12.29
N LEU A 10 37.66 9.58 12.63
CA LEU A 10 37.98 9.93 14.01
C LEU A 10 36.72 9.66 14.84
N PRO A 11 36.77 8.72 15.82
CA PRO A 11 35.70 8.64 16.80
C PRO A 11 35.68 9.98 17.54
N ARG A 12 34.60 10.75 17.41
CA ARG A 12 34.38 11.86 18.33
C ARG A 12 34.05 11.23 19.68
N GLU A 13 34.89 11.51 20.67
CA GLU A 13 34.64 11.09 22.04
C GLU A 13 33.22 11.56 22.46
N GLY A 14 32.38 10.62 22.87
CA GLY A 14 30.98 10.86 23.28
C GLY A 14 29.89 10.61 22.22
N ILE A 15 30.23 10.14 21.01
CA ILE A 15 29.24 9.71 20.00
C ILE A 15 29.28 8.19 19.83
N ASP A 16 28.72 7.47 20.79
CA ASP A 16 28.83 6.01 20.82
C ASP A 16 28.05 5.30 19.70
N ARG A 17 27.03 5.97 19.12
CA ARG A 17 26.15 5.38 18.08
C ARG A 17 25.62 6.44 17.12
N THR A 18 26.07 6.37 15.87
CA THR A 18 25.59 7.16 14.73
C THR A 18 24.71 6.32 13.81
N VAL A 19 23.97 6.99 12.93
CA VAL A 19 23.16 6.33 11.87
C VAL A 19 24.02 5.38 11.01
N PHE A 20 25.23 5.81 10.66
CA PHE A 20 26.15 5.06 9.82
C PHE A 20 26.80 3.88 10.55
N THR A 21 27.25 4.08 11.79
CA THR A 21 27.85 2.98 12.58
C THR A 21 26.82 1.89 12.91
N GLU A 22 25.58 2.28 13.18
CA GLU A 22 24.48 1.33 13.39
C GLU A 22 24.05 0.63 12.09
N TRP A 23 24.16 1.29 10.94
CA TRP A 23 23.95 0.62 9.65
C TRP A 23 24.98 -0.51 9.45
N MET A 24 26.26 -0.22 9.70
CA MET A 24 27.32 -1.24 9.63
C MET A 24 27.08 -2.38 10.62
N GLN A 25 26.64 -2.07 11.85
CA GLN A 25 26.29 -3.08 12.84
C GLN A 25 25.06 -3.90 12.43
N THR A 26 24.07 -3.29 11.78
CA THR A 26 22.88 -4.01 11.30
C THR A 26 23.24 -4.97 10.17
N ASN A 27 24.16 -4.59 9.29
CA ASN A 27 24.66 -5.45 8.22
C ASN A 27 25.40 -6.69 8.75
N SER A 28 26.03 -6.64 9.94
CA SER A 28 26.73 -7.82 10.47
C SER A 28 25.79 -8.89 11.04
N ILE A 29 24.53 -8.54 11.33
CA ILE A 29 23.56 -9.43 11.99
C ILE A 29 22.35 -9.80 11.13
N ASN A 30 22.07 -9.08 10.05
CA ASN A 30 20.85 -9.24 9.26
C ASN A 30 21.18 -9.45 7.77
N GLU A 31 20.79 -10.60 7.22
CA GLU A 31 21.05 -10.96 5.81
C GLU A 31 20.32 -10.03 4.81
N GLU A 32 19.10 -9.59 5.12
CA GLU A 32 18.37 -8.62 4.28
C GLU A 32 19.12 -7.28 4.25
N ALA A 33 19.67 -6.85 5.38
CA ALA A 33 20.47 -5.63 5.48
C ALA A 33 21.74 -5.69 4.61
N GLN A 34 22.39 -6.85 4.52
CA GLN A 34 23.59 -7.07 3.68
C GLN A 34 23.31 -6.92 2.18
N SER A 35 22.08 -7.18 1.76
CA SER A 35 21.66 -7.05 0.37
C SER A 35 21.42 -5.60 -0.08
N LEU A 36 21.47 -4.64 0.85
CA LEU A 36 21.09 -3.24 0.61
C LEU A 36 22.30 -2.30 0.72
N THR A 37 22.42 -1.40 -0.24
CA THR A 37 23.35 -0.26 -0.11
C THR A 37 22.86 0.71 0.98
N TYR A 38 23.75 1.59 1.46
CA TYR A 38 23.37 2.63 2.42
C TYR A 38 22.23 3.52 1.92
N ALA A 39 22.15 3.76 0.60
CA ALA A 39 21.10 4.56 -0.02
C ALA A 39 19.75 3.81 -0.12
N GLU A 40 19.78 2.48 -0.30
CA GLU A 40 18.59 1.63 -0.33
C GLU A 40 18.10 1.26 1.07
N PHE A 41 18.98 1.31 2.07
CA PHE A 41 18.68 0.93 3.44
C PHE A 41 17.42 1.57 4.02
N PRO A 42 17.19 2.89 3.85
CA PRO A 42 15.98 3.55 4.35
C PRO A 42 14.69 3.06 3.66
N THR A 43 14.77 2.39 2.51
CA THR A 43 13.58 1.83 1.86
C THR A 43 13.02 0.64 2.65
N LYS A 44 13.89 -0.14 3.30
CA LYS A 44 13.54 -1.35 4.06
C LYS A 44 13.66 -1.20 5.57
N PHE A 45 14.42 -0.22 6.06
CA PHE A 45 14.64 0.03 7.48
C PHE A 45 14.27 1.48 7.86
N VAL A 46 13.92 1.69 9.12
CA VAL A 46 13.60 3.01 9.69
C VAL A 46 14.51 3.25 10.89
N TRP A 47 15.15 4.43 10.91
CA TRP A 47 15.97 4.88 12.02
C TRP A 47 15.11 5.26 13.24
N SER A 48 15.35 4.60 14.37
CA SER A 48 14.75 4.99 15.66
C SER A 48 15.67 5.96 16.39
N LYS A 49 15.31 7.25 16.43
CA LYS A 49 16.11 8.28 17.15
C LYS A 49 16.22 8.01 18.65
N GLN A 50 15.16 7.50 19.27
CA GLN A 50 15.11 7.22 20.72
C GLN A 50 16.05 6.08 21.10
N GLN A 51 16.07 5.02 20.29
CA GLN A 51 16.85 3.82 20.59
C GLN A 51 18.19 3.77 19.85
N LYS A 52 18.48 4.79 19.03
CA LYS A 52 19.65 4.88 18.16
C LYS A 52 19.95 3.58 17.44
N GLN A 53 18.93 3.02 16.77
CA GLN A 53 19.08 1.76 16.01
C GLN A 53 18.20 1.75 14.77
N TRP A 54 18.60 0.95 13.79
CA TRP A 54 17.76 0.61 12.65
C TRP A 54 16.75 -0.47 13.02
N ARG A 55 15.53 -0.33 12.54
CA ARG A 55 14.49 -1.33 12.69
C ARG A 55 13.91 -1.66 11.32
N PRO A 56 13.57 -2.93 11.03
CA PRO A 56 12.84 -3.26 9.83
C PRO A 56 11.61 -2.36 9.71
N ARG A 57 11.46 -1.76 8.53
CA ARG A 57 10.29 -0.97 8.19
C ARG A 57 9.13 -1.95 8.21
N LYS A 58 8.32 -1.89 9.26
CA LYS A 58 6.98 -2.46 9.20
C LYS A 58 6.32 -1.78 8.00
N SER A 59 6.01 -2.56 6.96
CA SER A 59 5.24 -2.06 5.83
C SER A 59 4.01 -1.39 6.42
N GLY A 60 4.04 -0.06 6.47
CA GLY A 60 2.94 0.71 7.00
C GLY A 60 1.79 0.40 6.06
N LYS A 61 0.67 -0.06 6.63
CA LYS A 61 -0.63 -0.06 5.97
C LYS A 61 -0.66 1.12 4.99
N THR A 62 -0.74 0.80 3.70
CA THR A 62 -0.57 1.73 2.58
C THR A 62 -1.36 3.01 2.84
N SER A 63 -0.94 4.15 2.29
CA SER A 63 -1.59 5.45 2.50
C SER A 63 -3.13 5.41 2.44
N GLY A 64 -3.70 4.48 1.65
CA GLY A 64 -5.14 4.18 1.59
C GLY A 64 -5.77 3.70 2.91
N GLU A 65 -5.16 2.79 3.66
CA GLU A 65 -5.73 2.32 4.95
C GLU A 65 -5.80 3.44 6.01
N ARG A 66 -4.85 4.39 5.97
CA ARG A 66 -4.90 5.59 6.84
C ARG A 66 -6.01 6.55 6.40
N TYR A 67 -6.30 6.63 5.10
CA TYR A 67 -7.43 7.40 4.59
C TYR A 67 -8.76 6.84 5.08
N TYR A 68 -9.00 5.53 4.92
CA TYR A 68 -10.24 4.88 5.40
C TYR A 68 -10.39 4.98 6.92
N LEU A 69 -9.30 4.84 7.69
CA LEU A 69 -9.33 5.09 9.13
C LEU A 69 -9.82 6.51 9.46
N ARG A 70 -9.32 7.54 8.77
CA ARG A 70 -9.76 8.93 8.99
C ARG A 70 -11.25 9.12 8.67
N MET A 71 -11.76 8.46 7.63
CA MET A 71 -13.20 8.48 7.33
C MET A 71 -14.02 7.90 8.49
N LEU A 72 -13.65 6.71 8.98
CA LEU A 72 -14.36 6.05 10.08
C LEU A 72 -14.34 6.88 11.36
N LEU A 73 -13.21 7.53 11.66
CA LEU A 73 -13.08 8.40 12.84
C LEU A 73 -14.03 9.61 12.84
N ASN A 74 -14.54 10.03 11.68
CA ASN A 74 -15.55 11.07 11.59
C ASN A 74 -16.98 10.58 11.89
N ILE A 75 -17.18 9.26 12.00
CA ILE A 75 -18.51 8.64 12.09
C ILE A 75 -18.67 7.84 13.40
N VAL A 76 -17.68 7.01 13.74
CA VAL A 76 -17.74 6.12 14.90
C VAL A 76 -17.56 6.93 16.19
N ARG A 77 -18.54 6.83 17.11
CA ARG A 77 -18.55 7.58 18.37
C ARG A 77 -17.90 6.79 19.50
N GLY A 78 -16.91 7.39 20.14
CA GLY A 78 -16.27 6.85 21.36
C GLY A 78 -15.62 5.46 21.24
N PRO A 79 -14.97 5.07 20.13
CA PRO A 79 -14.31 3.77 20.07
C PRO A 79 -13.15 3.72 21.06
N GLN A 80 -13.09 2.63 21.84
CA GLN A 80 -12.03 2.36 22.83
C GLN A 80 -10.90 1.52 22.25
N THR A 81 -11.11 0.84 21.12
CA THR A 81 -10.09 0.03 20.44
C THR A 81 -10.16 0.17 18.92
N PHE A 82 -9.11 -0.24 18.21
CA PHE A 82 -9.10 -0.24 16.75
C PHE A 82 -10.12 -1.21 16.14
N GLU A 83 -10.42 -2.32 16.82
CA GLU A 83 -11.46 -3.26 16.42
C GLU A 83 -12.84 -2.59 16.45
N GLN A 84 -13.13 -1.80 17.48
CA GLN A 84 -14.38 -1.06 17.58
C GLN A 84 -14.53 -0.03 16.45
N ILE A 85 -13.44 0.60 15.98
CA ILE A 85 -13.47 1.53 14.83
C ILE A 85 -13.95 0.85 13.54
N ARG A 86 -13.63 -0.45 13.36
CA ARG A 86 -14.00 -1.23 12.15
C ARG A 86 -15.15 -2.20 12.39
N THR A 87 -15.93 -1.99 13.46
CA THR A 87 -17.12 -2.80 13.76
C THR A 87 -18.37 -2.01 13.39
N ILE A 88 -19.09 -2.48 12.37
CA ILE A 88 -20.32 -1.84 11.86
C ILE A 88 -21.46 -2.81 12.12
N ASP A 89 -22.56 -2.34 12.73
CA ASP A 89 -23.73 -3.17 13.07
C ASP A 89 -23.38 -4.50 13.79
N ASN A 90 -22.45 -4.42 14.76
CA ASN A 90 -21.90 -5.55 15.52
C ASN A 90 -21.09 -6.57 14.70
N VAL A 91 -20.75 -6.26 13.45
CA VAL A 91 -19.89 -7.08 12.59
C VAL A 91 -18.50 -6.46 12.50
N MET A 92 -17.48 -7.20 12.94
CA MET A 92 -16.08 -6.75 12.86
C MET A 92 -15.51 -7.04 11.46
N HIS A 93 -15.09 -5.98 10.76
CA HIS A 93 -14.58 -6.09 9.40
C HIS A 93 -13.06 -6.23 9.36
N PRO A 94 -12.47 -7.00 8.44
CA PRO A 94 -11.03 -7.31 8.40
C PRO A 94 -10.13 -6.08 8.18
N ALA A 95 -10.61 -5.06 7.46
CA ALA A 95 -9.87 -3.84 7.14
C ALA A 95 -10.74 -2.57 7.33
N PHE A 96 -10.11 -1.40 7.42
CA PHE A 96 -10.85 -0.14 7.51
C PHE A 96 -11.62 0.14 6.20
N LYS A 97 -11.04 -0.22 5.04
CA LYS A 97 -11.75 -0.14 3.75
C LYS A 97 -13.07 -0.90 3.76
N SER A 98 -13.08 -2.14 4.26
CA SER A 98 -14.30 -2.97 4.31
C SER A 98 -15.35 -2.42 5.29
N ALA A 99 -14.94 -1.78 6.38
CA ALA A 99 -15.87 -1.10 7.27
C ALA A 99 -16.47 0.16 6.61
N CYS A 100 -15.68 0.94 5.87
CA CYS A 100 -16.19 2.06 5.07
C CYS A 100 -17.20 1.58 4.00
N TYR A 101 -16.94 0.43 3.36
CA TYR A 101 -17.91 -0.19 2.44
C TYR A 101 -19.22 -0.57 3.13
N ALA A 102 -19.16 -1.22 4.30
CA ALA A 102 -20.35 -1.61 5.04
C ALA A 102 -21.19 -0.40 5.49
N LEU A 103 -20.54 0.72 5.80
CA LEU A 103 -21.21 2.00 6.08
C LEU A 103 -21.74 2.73 4.82
N GLY A 104 -21.49 2.20 3.61
CA GLY A 104 -21.88 2.86 2.36
C GLY A 104 -21.11 4.14 2.05
N LEU A 105 -19.91 4.30 2.61
CA LEU A 105 -19.06 5.49 2.38
C LEU A 105 -18.19 5.37 1.13
N LEU A 106 -18.12 4.18 0.57
CA LEU A 106 -17.37 3.88 -0.64
C LEU A 106 -18.36 3.39 -1.68
N ASP A 107 -18.43 4.11 -2.79
CA ASP A 107 -19.04 3.57 -3.99
C ASP A 107 -18.19 2.37 -4.42
N GLY A 108 -18.81 1.20 -4.45
CA GLY A 108 -18.17 -0.01 -4.95
C GLY A 108 -17.86 0.13 -6.44
N ASP A 109 -17.33 -0.95 -7.02
CA ASP A 109 -17.16 -1.00 -8.47
C ASP A 109 -18.51 -1.13 -9.22
N LYS A 110 -19.65 -0.92 -8.54
CA LYS A 110 -20.99 -1.00 -9.13
C LYS A 110 -21.14 -0.03 -10.29
N GLU A 111 -20.71 1.22 -10.12
CA GLU A 111 -20.79 2.23 -11.18
C GLU A 111 -20.01 1.83 -12.43
N TRP A 112 -18.85 1.18 -12.26
CA TRP A 112 -18.04 0.68 -13.37
C TRP A 112 -18.70 -0.52 -14.07
N ASN A 113 -19.33 -1.42 -13.30
CA ASN A 113 -20.11 -2.51 -13.88
C ASN A 113 -21.33 -1.99 -14.64
N ASP A 114 -22.06 -1.04 -14.07
CA ASP A 114 -23.24 -0.45 -14.69
C ASP A 114 -22.86 0.31 -15.97
N ALA A 115 -21.77 1.08 -15.95
CA ALA A 115 -21.26 1.78 -17.12
C ALA A 115 -20.86 0.83 -18.27
N ILE A 116 -20.22 -0.31 -17.97
CA ILE A 116 -19.87 -1.30 -18.99
C ILE A 116 -21.14 -1.95 -19.56
N LYS A 117 -22.11 -2.32 -18.71
CA LYS A 117 -23.40 -2.90 -19.15
C LYS A 117 -24.24 -1.95 -19.98
N GLU A 118 -24.21 -0.66 -19.67
CA GLU A 118 -24.88 0.35 -20.48
C GLU A 118 -24.21 0.51 -21.84
N ALA A 119 -22.87 0.51 -21.87
CA ALA A 119 -22.10 0.58 -23.11
C ALA A 119 -22.29 -0.68 -23.98
N GLU A 120 -22.44 -1.86 -23.37
CA GLU A 120 -22.66 -3.14 -24.06
C GLU A 120 -23.86 -3.10 -25.01
N GLN A 121 -24.89 -2.29 -24.72
CA GLN A 121 -26.09 -2.21 -25.55
C GLN A 121 -25.85 -1.60 -26.94
N TRP A 122 -24.74 -0.88 -27.15
CA TRP A 122 -24.47 -0.15 -28.39
C TRP A 122 -23.00 -0.15 -28.84
N ALA A 123 -22.06 -0.53 -27.99
CA ALA A 123 -20.63 -0.56 -28.29
C ALA A 123 -20.15 -1.94 -28.76
N THR A 124 -19.13 -1.94 -29.60
CA THR A 124 -18.43 -3.18 -30.00
C THR A 124 -17.53 -3.70 -28.88
N ALA A 125 -17.21 -5.00 -28.89
CA ALA A 125 -16.29 -5.60 -27.92
C ALA A 125 -14.91 -4.90 -27.87
N ALA A 126 -14.38 -4.45 -29.02
CA ALA A 126 -13.16 -3.64 -29.06
C ALA A 126 -13.29 -2.28 -28.32
N GLN A 127 -14.43 -1.60 -28.46
CA GLN A 127 -14.72 -0.35 -27.74
C GLN A 127 -14.94 -0.60 -26.24
N LEU A 128 -15.59 -1.70 -25.88
CA LEU A 128 -15.75 -2.09 -24.47
C LEU A 128 -14.39 -2.39 -23.82
N ARG A 129 -13.46 -3.03 -24.55
CA ARG A 129 -12.07 -3.21 -24.07
C ARG A 129 -11.34 -1.88 -23.85
N GLN A 130 -11.54 -0.90 -24.73
CA GLN A 130 -11.01 0.46 -24.53
C GLN A 130 -11.59 1.09 -23.26
N LEU A 131 -12.93 1.04 -23.09
CA LEU A 131 -13.60 1.54 -21.89
C LEU A 131 -13.08 0.86 -20.62
N PHE A 132 -12.95 -0.46 -20.62
CA PHE A 132 -12.41 -1.22 -19.51
C PHE A 132 -10.99 -0.75 -19.14
N VAL A 133 -10.11 -0.55 -20.12
CA VAL A 133 -8.76 0.00 -19.88
C VAL A 133 -8.82 1.42 -19.33
N THR A 134 -9.69 2.29 -19.87
CA THR A 134 -9.90 3.65 -19.36
C THR A 134 -10.31 3.63 -17.89
N LEU A 135 -11.26 2.76 -17.51
CA LEU A 135 -11.68 2.59 -16.12
C LEU A 135 -10.51 2.14 -15.24
N LEU A 136 -9.71 1.17 -15.68
CA LEU A 136 -8.55 0.72 -14.91
C LEU A 136 -7.46 1.79 -14.73
N LEU A 137 -7.27 2.65 -15.72
CA LEU A 137 -6.22 3.68 -15.70
C LEU A 137 -6.63 4.94 -14.94
N PHE A 138 -7.91 5.32 -15.02
CA PHE A 138 -8.37 6.63 -14.58
C PHE A 138 -9.42 6.59 -13.46
N CYS A 139 -10.01 5.42 -13.19
CA CYS A 139 -10.96 5.25 -12.09
C CYS A 139 -10.31 4.44 -10.95
N GLU A 140 -10.71 4.69 -9.71
CA GLU A 140 -10.28 3.91 -8.55
C GLU A 140 -11.02 2.56 -8.49
N VAL A 141 -10.80 1.71 -9.51
CA VAL A 141 -11.36 0.35 -9.56
C VAL A 141 -10.77 -0.46 -8.41
N SER A 142 -11.63 -0.84 -7.48
CA SER A 142 -11.23 -1.46 -6.22
C SER A 142 -10.89 -2.95 -6.36
N ASN A 143 -11.54 -3.65 -7.30
CA ASN A 143 -11.29 -5.04 -7.63
C ASN A 143 -11.34 -5.27 -9.16
N PRO A 144 -10.22 -5.02 -9.86
CA PRO A 144 -10.12 -5.21 -11.32
C PRO A 144 -10.48 -6.63 -11.78
N VAL A 145 -10.15 -7.64 -10.98
CA VAL A 145 -10.43 -9.05 -11.31
C VAL A 145 -11.92 -9.32 -11.28
N GLN A 146 -12.63 -8.79 -10.28
CA GLN A 146 -14.07 -8.93 -10.20
C GLN A 146 -14.78 -8.13 -11.28
N LEU A 147 -14.31 -6.92 -11.59
CA LEU A 147 -14.82 -6.13 -12.71
C LEU A 147 -14.66 -6.88 -14.05
N TRP A 148 -13.50 -7.51 -14.29
CA TRP A 148 -13.31 -8.38 -15.45
C TRP A 148 -14.28 -9.58 -15.44
N THR A 149 -14.32 -10.32 -14.33
CA THR A 149 -15.14 -11.54 -14.19
C THR A 149 -16.62 -11.28 -14.45
N ASN A 150 -17.11 -10.09 -14.12
CA ASN A 150 -18.50 -9.70 -14.35
C ASN A 150 -18.81 -9.32 -15.80
N ASN A 151 -17.80 -8.95 -16.61
CA ASN A 151 -18.02 -8.31 -17.93
C ASN A 151 -17.24 -8.98 -19.09
N TRP A 152 -16.43 -10.01 -18.83
CA TRP A 152 -15.51 -10.56 -19.83
C TRP A 152 -16.20 -11.10 -21.08
N GLN A 153 -17.43 -11.62 -20.97
CA GLN A 153 -18.18 -12.14 -22.11
C GLN A 153 -18.40 -11.03 -23.15
N ALA A 154 -18.95 -9.88 -22.73
CA ALA A 154 -19.15 -8.73 -23.61
C ALA A 154 -17.83 -8.16 -24.15
N LEU A 155 -16.76 -8.21 -23.34
CA LEU A 155 -15.42 -7.75 -23.73
C LEU A 155 -14.72 -8.66 -24.75
N SER A 156 -15.20 -9.89 -24.94
CA SER A 156 -14.56 -10.92 -25.77
C SER A 156 -15.47 -11.50 -26.86
N ASP A 157 -16.64 -10.90 -27.08
CA ASP A 157 -17.64 -11.37 -28.05
C ASP A 157 -17.09 -11.45 -29.49
N ASP A 158 -16.05 -10.66 -29.80
CA ASP A 158 -15.38 -10.63 -31.10
C ASP A 158 -14.18 -11.58 -31.24
N ILE A 159 -13.82 -12.36 -30.22
CA ILE A 159 -12.57 -13.15 -30.19
C ILE A 159 -12.74 -14.57 -30.78
N LEU A 160 -13.95 -15.12 -30.76
CA LEU A 160 -14.24 -16.47 -31.28
C LEU A 160 -14.71 -16.48 -32.75
N HIS A 161 -14.70 -15.32 -33.40
CA HIS A 161 -15.09 -15.11 -34.80
C HIS A 161 -13.91 -14.59 -35.64
#